data_AF-A0A430JCL0-F1
#
_entry.id   AF-A0A430JCL0-F1
#
_cell.length_a   1.000
_cell.length_b   1.000
_cell.length_c   1.000
_cell.angle_alpha   90.00
_cell.angle_beta   90.00
_cell.angle_gamma   90.00
#
_symmetry.space_group_name_H-M   'P 1'
#
loop_
_entity.id
_entity.type
_entity.pdbx_description
1 polymer ?
#
loop_
_entity_poly.entity_id
_entity_poly.type
_entity_poly.pdbx_seq_one_letter_code
_entity_poly.pdbx_strand_id
1 'polypeptide(L)' 'MPAQTTDQFSAFASLHRYFTLIETEKPTPAQAEKAAEQLYRIFGADSEEDLLRRGNEEIIQTYNEIKQKIIAAAI' A
#
# COMPACT_ATOMS: atom_id res chain seq x y z
N MET A 1 16.01 -19.23 2.39
CA MET A 1 14.61 -19.14 1.92
C MET A 1 14.41 -17.75 1.33
N PRO A 2 14.37 -17.55 -0.01
CA PRO A 2 14.30 -16.23 -0.64
C PRO A 2 12.86 -15.92 -1.09
N ALA A 3 11.91 -15.91 -0.15
CA ALA A 3 10.51 -15.54 -0.44
C ALA A 3 10.24 -14.04 -0.22
N GLN A 4 11.06 -13.37 0.59
CA GLN A 4 10.79 -12.00 1.07
C GLN A 4 10.88 -10.92 -0.02
N THR A 5 11.67 -11.13 -1.08
CA THR A 5 11.83 -10.15 -2.16
C THR A 5 10.68 -10.20 -3.17
N THR A 6 10.21 -11.38 -3.56
CA THR A 6 9.17 -11.55 -4.59
C THR A 6 7.83 -10.95 -4.18
N ASP A 7 7.43 -11.13 -2.91
CA ASP A 7 6.20 -10.56 -2.37
C ASP A 7 6.25 -9.02 -2.29
N GLN A 8 7.42 -8.46 -1.93
CA GLN A 8 7.62 -7.02 -1.84
C GLN A 8 7.60 -6.35 -3.23
N PHE A 9 8.24 -6.97 -4.23
CA PHE A 9 8.16 -6.52 -5.63
C PHE A 9 6.74 -6.61 -6.18
N SER A 10 5.99 -7.67 -5.84
CA SER A 10 4.61 -7.84 -6.28
C SER A 10 3.69 -6.78 -5.67
N ALA A 11 3.86 -6.48 -4.38
CA ALA A 11 3.13 -5.41 -3.71
C ALA A 11 3.45 -4.03 -4.30
N PHE A 12 4.74 -3.76 -4.58
CA PHE A 12 5.17 -2.53 -5.26
C PHE A 12 4.58 -2.41 -6.67
N ALA A 13 4.63 -3.48 -7.48
CA ALA A 13 4.07 -3.48 -8.82
C ALA A 13 2.55 -3.25 -8.81
N SER A 14 1.82 -3.86 -7.88
CA SER A 14 0.38 -3.63 -7.71
C SER A 14 0.06 -2.19 -7.33
N LEU A 15 0.82 -1.61 -6.39
CA LEU A 15 0.64 -0.21 -5.98
C LEU A 15 1.01 0.76 -7.09
N HIS A 16 2.11 0.53 -7.79
CA HIS A 16 2.49 1.32 -8.96
C HIS A 16 1.41 1.27 -10.04
N ARG A 17 0.86 0.08 -10.32
CA ARG A 17 -0.23 -0.10 -11.29
C ARG A 17 -1.51 0.60 -10.86
N TYR A 18 -1.80 0.63 -9.57
CA TYR A 18 -2.90 1.43 -9.01
C TYR A 18 -2.66 2.93 -9.25
N PHE A 19 -1.46 3.45 -8.95
CA PHE A 19 -1.11 4.84 -9.19
C PHE A 19 -1.14 5.24 -10.68
N THR A 20 -0.75 4.35 -11.60
CA THR A 20 -0.92 4.60 -13.04
C THR A 20 -2.39 4.60 -13.45
N LEU A 21 -3.22 3.75 -12.83
CA LEU A 21 -4.67 3.74 -13.05
C LEU A 21 -5.30 5.06 -12.61
N ILE A 22 -4.97 5.59 -11.42
CA ILE A 22 -5.56 6.86 -10.93
C ILE A 22 -5.20 8.07 -11.80
N GLU A 23 -4.08 8.02 -12.54
CA GLU A 23 -3.70 9.08 -13.49
C GLU A 23 -4.53 9.07 -14.77
N THR A 24 -5.17 7.94 -15.09
CA THR A 24 -5.93 7.73 -16.33
C THR A 24 -7.45 7.60 -16.11
N GLU A 25 -7.87 7.08 -14.97
CA GLU A 25 -9.26 6.79 -14.64
C GLU A 25 -9.47 6.86 -13.12
N LYS A 26 -10.63 7.35 -12.68
CA LYS A 26 -10.92 7.43 -11.25
C LYS A 26 -11.05 6.01 -10.67
N PRO A 27 -10.17 5.58 -9.75
CA PRO A 27 -10.23 4.25 -9.15
C PRO A 27 -11.54 4.08 -8.38
N THR A 28 -12.07 2.86 -8.41
CA THR A 28 -13.22 2.51 -7.56
C THR A 28 -12.79 2.36 -6.10
N PRO A 29 -13.70 2.58 -5.13
CA PRO A 29 -13.40 2.38 -3.70
C PRO A 29 -12.84 0.99 -3.38
N ALA A 30 -13.34 -0.05 -4.06
CA ALA A 30 -12.85 -1.42 -3.91
C ALA A 30 -11.42 -1.62 -4.43
N GLN A 31 -11.00 -0.88 -5.46
CA GLN A 31 -9.62 -0.89 -5.94
C GLN A 31 -8.69 -0.14 -4.97
N ALA A 32 -9.16 0.95 -4.38
CA ALA A 32 -8.42 1.70 -3.36
C ALA A 32 -8.18 0.85 -2.11
N GLU A 33 -9.20 0.15 -1.62
CA GLU A 33 -9.06 -0.76 -0.46
C GLU A 33 -8.06 -1.86 -0.74
N LYS A 34 -8.13 -2.52 -1.91
CA LYS A 34 -7.16 -3.55 -2.29
C LYS A 34 -5.73 -3.02 -2.40
N ALA A 35 -5.54 -1.79 -2.86
CA ALA A 35 -4.22 -1.16 -2.92
C ALA A 35 -3.70 -0.83 -1.51
N ALA A 36 -4.56 -0.32 -0.62
CA ALA A 36 -4.22 -0.07 0.78
C ALA A 36 -3.87 -1.37 1.53
N GLU A 37 -4.58 -2.47 1.26
CA GLU A 37 -4.29 -3.80 1.81
C GLU A 37 -2.95 -4.40 1.34
N GLN A 38 -2.33 -3.87 0.29
CA GLN A 38 -0.99 -4.32 -0.13
C GLN A 38 0.10 -3.39 0.38
N LEU A 39 -0.25 -2.22 0.89
CA LEU A 39 0.69 -1.20 1.32
C LEU A 39 1.54 -1.67 2.51
N TYR A 40 0.95 -2.34 3.50
CA TYR A 40 1.70 -2.82 4.67
C TYR A 40 2.79 -3.84 4.29
N ARG A 41 2.59 -4.61 3.21
CA ARG A 41 3.57 -5.58 2.70
C ARG A 41 4.78 -4.90 2.07
N ILE A 42 4.62 -3.72 1.46
CA ILE A 42 5.75 -2.93 0.92
C ILE A 42 6.71 -2.53 2.04
N PHE A 43 6.15 -2.17 3.19
CA PHE A 43 6.91 -1.81 4.37
C PHE A 43 7.40 -3.03 5.17
N GLY A 44 7.22 -4.26 4.64
CA GLY A 44 7.73 -5.49 5.22
C GLY A 44 6.93 -6.00 6.42
N ALA A 45 5.70 -5.52 6.63
CA ALA A 45 4.82 -6.01 7.66
C ALA A 45 3.87 -7.10 7.15
N ASP A 46 3.46 -8.01 8.02
CA ASP A 46 2.50 -9.07 7.71
C ASP A 46 1.04 -8.59 7.79
N SER A 47 0.78 -7.49 8.51
CA SER A 47 -0.52 -6.82 8.60
C SER A 47 -0.36 -5.33 8.91
N GLU A 48 -1.44 -4.56 8.72
CA GLU A 48 -1.49 -3.15 9.12
C GLU A 48 -1.23 -2.97 10.62
N GLU A 49 -1.82 -3.80 11.48
CA GLU A 49 -1.56 -3.77 12.93
C GLU A 49 -0.10 -4.06 13.26
N ASP A 50 0.54 -4.96 12.50
CA ASP A 50 1.95 -5.29 12.69
C ASP A 50 2.84 -4.10 12.33
N LEU A 51 2.52 -3.40 11.24
CA LEU A 51 3.18 -2.16 10.84
C LEU A 51 3.00 -1.05 11.88
N LEU A 52 1.79 -0.88 12.42
CA LEU A 52 1.51 0.14 13.43
C LEU A 52 2.15 -0.18 14.80
N ARG A 53 2.42 -1.46 15.09
CA ARG A 53 3.08 -1.88 16.32
C ARG A 53 4.60 -1.85 16.25
N ARG A 54 5.18 -2.21 15.10
CA ARG A 54 6.64 -2.39 14.93
C ARG A 54 7.29 -1.26 14.13
N GLY A 55 6.51 -0.53 13.35
CA GLY A 55 6.97 0.59 12.55
C GLY A 55 7.41 1.75 13.43
N ASN A 56 8.48 2.41 13.02
CA ASN A 56 8.85 3.71 13.60
C ASN A 56 7.83 4.77 13.16
N GLU A 57 7.75 5.87 13.91
CA GLU A 57 6.78 6.94 13.69
C GLU A 57 6.80 7.46 12.24
N GLU A 58 7.99 7.59 11.64
CA GLU A 58 8.17 8.00 10.24
C GLU A 58 7.58 6.99 9.23
N ILE A 59 7.72 5.68 9.50
CA ILE A 59 7.15 4.62 8.64
C ILE A 59 5.63 4.62 8.75
N ILE A 60 5.11 4.74 9.97
CA ILE A 60 3.67 4.80 10.24
C ILE A 60 3.06 6.04 9.59
N GLN A 61 3.73 7.19 9.69
CA GLN A 61 3.28 8.44 9.09
C GLN A 61 3.27 8.34 7.56
N THR A 62 4.35 7.84 6.96
CA THR A 62 4.44 7.63 5.50
C THR A 62 3.37 6.66 5.01
N TYR A 63 3.15 5.56 5.75
CA TYR A 63 2.10 4.59 5.44
C TYR A 63 0.71 5.24 5.47
N ASN A 64 0.40 6.01 6.51
CA ASN A 64 -0.88 6.71 6.63
C ASN A 64 -1.09 7.75 5.52
N GLU A 65 -0.06 8.53 5.18
CA GLU A 65 -0.14 9.49 4.08
C GLU A 65 -0.42 8.83 2.74
N ILE A 66 0.27 7.72 2.45
CA ILE A 66 0.06 6.98 1.19
C ILE A 66 -1.33 6.32 1.18
N LYS A 67 -1.75 5.70 2.30
CA LYS A 67 -3.10 5.12 2.43
C LYS A 67 -4.19 6.17 2.24
N GLN A 68 -4.03 7.37 2.80
CA GLN A 68 -4.97 8.46 2.58
C GLN A 68 -5.01 8.92 1.13
N LYS A 69 -3.86 9.04 0.44
CA LYS A 69 -3.84 9.38 -1.00
C LYS A 69 -4.57 8.33 -1.85
N ILE A 70 -4.40 7.05 -1.51
CA ILE A 70 -5.08 5.94 -2.20
C ILE A 70 -6.59 6.02 -2.02
N ILE A 71 -7.07 6.21 -0.78
CA ILE A 71 -8.51 6.31 -0.47
C ILE A 71 -9.11 7.58 -1.07
N ALA A 72 -8.42 8.72 -0.95
CA ALA A 72 -8.86 10.00 -1.48
C ALA A 72 -8.97 9.99 -3.02
N ALA A 73 -8.13 9.23 -3.72
CA ALA A 73 -8.22 9.08 -5.17
C ALA A 73 -9.53 8.39 -5.63
N ALA A 74 -10.19 7.62 -4.76
CA ALA A 74 -11.44 6.94 -5.07
C ALA A 74 -12.71 7.70 -4.65
N ILE A 75 -12.57 8.85 -3.96
CA ILE A 75 -13.67 9.74 -3.52
C ILE A 75 -13.91 10.82 -4.57
#